data_AF-A0A4R1LQV1-F1
#
_entry.id   AF-A0A4R1LQV1-F1
#
_cell.length_a   1.000
_cell.length_b   1.000
_cell.length_c   1.000
_cell.angle_alpha   90.00
_cell.angle_beta   90.00
_cell.angle_gamma   90.00
#
_symmetry.space_group_name_H-M   'P 1'
#
loop_
_entity.id
_entity.type
_entity.pdbx_description
1 polymer ?
#
loop_
_entity_poly.entity_id
_entity_poly.type
_entity_poly.pdbx_seq_one_letter_code
_entity_poly.pdbx_strand_id
1 'polypeptide(L)'
;MRQLYITFCFIVFSCFPILAQDNKEQFERIETAKVAFISNRLDLSPQEAQKFFPIYNQYQREIVNIIRKKRPARSSGPGSMNALDFDSDILACKKKYLEKFKAVIPSAKAVKFFDVERDFRDQLFRELESRSRDRRQ
;
A
#
# COMPACT_ATOMS: atom_id res chain seq x y z
N MET A 1 18.71 -50.63 -1.24
CA MET A 1 18.62 -49.92 -2.53
C MET A 1 17.26 -49.23 -2.79
N ARG A 2 16.10 -49.86 -2.52
CA ARG A 2 14.77 -49.26 -2.79
C ARG A 2 14.42 -48.00 -1.96
N GLN A 3 14.97 -47.88 -0.75
CA GLN A 3 14.73 -46.75 0.17
C GLN A 3 15.54 -45.48 -0.17
N LEU A 4 16.63 -45.60 -0.94
CA LEU A 4 17.46 -44.46 -1.36
C LEU A 4 16.78 -43.62 -2.46
N TYR A 5 15.97 -44.26 -3.30
CA TYR A 5 15.23 -43.57 -4.36
C TYR A 5 14.05 -42.75 -3.81
N ILE A 6 13.46 -43.18 -2.68
CA ILE A 6 12.32 -42.49 -2.06
C ILE A 6 12.78 -41.20 -1.36
N THR A 7 13.93 -41.23 -0.68
CA THR A 7 14.54 -40.01 -0.10
C THR A 7 15.08 -39.05 -1.16
N PHE A 8 15.61 -39.56 -2.28
CA PHE A 8 16.03 -38.70 -3.41
C PHE A 8 14.84 -38.01 -4.10
N CYS A 9 13.68 -38.66 -4.20
CA CYS A 9 12.45 -38.05 -4.73
C CYS A 9 11.89 -36.89 -3.87
N PHE A 10 12.10 -36.91 -2.55
CA PHE A 10 11.58 -35.86 -1.66
C PHE A 10 12.36 -34.53 -1.74
N ILE A 11 13.65 -34.58 -2.14
CA ILE A 11 14.51 -33.41 -2.27
C ILE A 11 14.25 -32.65 -3.58
N VAL A 12 13.80 -33.35 -4.63
CA VAL A 12 13.47 -32.70 -5.92
C VAL A 12 12.11 -31.98 -5.87
N PHE A 13 11.18 -32.43 -5.02
CA PHE A 13 9.85 -31.82 -4.90
C PHE A 13 9.83 -30.54 -4.04
N SER A 14 10.88 -30.25 -3.27
CA SER A 14 10.95 -29.11 -2.35
C SER A 14 11.50 -27.81 -2.97
N CYS A 15 11.85 -27.81 -4.26
CA CYS A 15 12.54 -26.68 -4.91
C CYS A 15 11.61 -25.70 -5.70
N PHE A 16 10.29 -25.79 -5.57
CA PHE A 16 9.37 -24.85 -6.21
C PHE A 16 8.49 -24.15 -5.16
N PRO A 17 8.91 -22.96 -4.71
CA PRO A 17 8.21 -21.75 -5.15
C PRO A 17 9.12 -20.50 -5.24
N ILE A 18 9.93 -20.35 -6.29
CA ILE A 18 10.83 -19.18 -6.44
C ILE A 18 10.10 -17.94 -6.99
N LEU A 19 8.97 -18.09 -7.68
CA LEU A 19 8.31 -16.98 -8.40
C LEU A 19 7.30 -16.15 -7.58
N ALA A 20 6.96 -16.56 -6.36
CA ALA A 20 5.99 -15.84 -5.52
C ALA A 20 6.64 -14.90 -4.48
N GLN A 21 7.93 -15.05 -4.20
CA GLN A 21 8.63 -14.27 -3.17
C GLN A 21 8.95 -12.83 -3.62
N ASP A 22 9.34 -12.63 -4.88
CA ASP A 22 9.82 -11.32 -5.36
C ASP A 22 8.77 -10.19 -5.23
N ASN A 23 7.52 -10.46 -5.61
CA ASN A 23 6.44 -9.47 -5.50
C ASN A 23 6.13 -9.08 -4.04
N LYS A 24 6.22 -10.05 -3.11
CA LYS A 24 5.96 -9.81 -1.69
C LYS A 24 7.07 -8.97 -1.07
N GLU A 25 8.33 -9.31 -1.38
CA GLU A 25 9.49 -8.56 -0.89
C GLU A 25 9.49 -7.11 -1.41
N GLN A 26 9.17 -6.90 -2.69
CA GLN A 26 9.04 -5.54 -3.25
C GLN A 26 7.94 -4.73 -2.55
N PHE A 27 6.81 -5.36 -2.24
CA PHE A 27 5.72 -4.71 -1.52
C PHE A 27 6.14 -4.31 -0.09
N GLU A 28 6.77 -5.21 0.65
CA GLU A 28 7.27 -4.94 2.01
C GLU A 28 8.32 -3.80 2.03
N ARG A 29 9.20 -3.75 1.02
CA ARG A 29 10.16 -2.65 0.84
C ARG A 29 9.44 -1.31 0.62
N ILE A 30 8.38 -1.28 -0.19
CA ILE A 30 7.58 -0.07 -0.43
C ILE A 30 6.85 0.35 0.86
N GLU A 31 6.28 -0.59 1.61
CA GLU A 31 5.60 -0.28 2.87
C GLU A 31 6.58 0.29 3.91
N THR A 32 7.75 -0.32 4.04
CA THR A 32 8.81 0.16 4.94
C THR A 32 9.25 1.57 4.56
N ALA A 33 9.50 1.81 3.27
CA ALA A 33 9.85 3.13 2.76
C ALA A 33 8.72 4.15 3.03
N LYS A 34 7.45 3.74 2.90
CA LYS A 34 6.29 4.59 3.17
C LYS A 34 6.19 4.99 4.63
N VAL A 35 6.36 4.03 5.55
CA VAL A 35 6.39 4.27 7.00
C VAL A 35 7.50 5.24 7.36
N ALA A 36 8.73 4.99 6.88
CA ALA A 36 9.86 5.87 7.13
C ALA A 36 9.64 7.28 6.55
N PHE A 37 9.13 7.38 5.33
CA PHE A 37 8.87 8.68 4.67
C PHE A 37 7.84 9.50 5.43
N ILE A 38 6.70 8.89 5.81
CA ILE A 38 5.63 9.58 6.52
C ILE A 38 6.12 10.04 7.90
N SER A 39 6.78 9.16 8.67
CA SER A 39 7.31 9.49 10.00
C SER A 39 8.27 10.67 9.94
N ASN A 40 9.20 10.69 8.98
CA ASN A 40 10.17 11.77 8.82
C ASN A 40 9.51 13.08 8.38
N ARG A 41 8.58 13.06 7.41
CA ARG A 41 7.96 14.27 6.86
C ARG A 41 6.95 14.94 7.80
N LEU A 42 6.32 14.14 8.65
CA LEU A 42 5.41 14.62 9.69
C LEU A 42 6.11 14.86 11.03
N ASP A 43 7.39 14.49 11.16
CA ASP A 43 8.15 14.59 12.40
C ASP A 43 7.41 13.89 13.56
N LEU A 44 7.02 12.63 13.34
CA LEU A 44 6.27 11.87 14.33
C LEU A 44 7.20 11.40 15.45
N SER A 45 6.84 11.70 16.70
CA SER A 45 7.49 11.06 17.84
C SER A 45 7.15 9.56 17.88
N PRO A 46 7.95 8.72 18.55
CA PRO A 46 7.64 7.29 18.69
C PRO A 46 6.24 7.03 19.28
N GLN A 47 5.81 7.87 20.22
CA GLN A 47 4.51 7.77 20.88
C GLN A 47 3.36 8.18 19.95
N GLU A 48 3.57 9.22 19.13
CA GLU A 48 2.62 9.65 18.11
C GLU A 48 2.49 8.58 17.01
N ALA A 49 3.62 8.08 16.52
CA ALA A 49 3.68 7.04 15.49
C ALA A 49 2.91 5.78 15.91
N GLN A 50 3.09 5.32 17.16
CA GLN A 50 2.42 4.13 17.69
C GLN A 50 0.89 4.26 17.67
N LYS A 51 0.35 5.47 17.85
CA LYS A 51 -1.09 5.75 17.78
C LYS A 51 -1.57 6.05 16.36
N PHE A 52 -0.72 6.68 15.54
CA PHE A 52 -1.04 7.11 14.18
C PHE A 52 -1.15 5.95 13.19
N PHE A 53 -0.15 5.05 13.15
CA PHE A 53 -0.10 3.99 12.15
C PHE A 53 -1.29 3.02 12.15
N PRO A 54 -1.88 2.64 13.30
CA PRO A 54 -3.11 1.84 13.32
C PRO A 54 -4.28 2.51 12.58
N ILE A 55 -4.45 3.83 12.72
CA ILE A 55 -5.50 4.60 12.06
C ILE A 55 -5.19 4.75 10.57
N TYR A 56 -3.93 5.03 10.24
CA TYR A 56 -3.46 5.09 8.86
C TYR A 56 -3.69 3.77 8.11
N ASN A 57 -3.43 2.63 8.75
CA ASN A 57 -3.68 1.31 8.17
C ASN A 57 -5.17 1.07 7.89
N GLN A 58 -6.07 1.56 8.75
CA GLN A 58 -7.51 1.53 8.50
C GLN A 58 -7.88 2.40 7.29
N TYR A 59 -7.34 3.62 7.23
CA TYR A 59 -7.54 4.53 6.10
C TYR A 59 -7.10 3.90 4.77
N GLN A 60 -5.91 3.29 4.72
CA GLN A 60 -5.44 2.61 3.51
C GLN A 60 -6.38 1.51 3.06
N ARG A 61 -6.88 0.66 3.99
CA ARG A 61 -7.84 -0.38 3.64
C ARG A 61 -9.14 0.18 3.07
N GLU A 62 -9.64 1.27 3.64
CA GLU A 62 -10.87 1.91 3.18
C GLU A 62 -10.68 2.53 1.78
N ILE A 63 -9.58 3.23 1.55
CA ILE A 63 -9.21 3.76 0.23
C ILE A 63 -9.08 2.64 -0.82
N VAL A 64 -8.41 1.54 -0.48
CA VAL A 64 -8.29 0.37 -1.37
C VAL A 64 -9.66 -0.20 -1.73
N ASN A 65 -10.58 -0.25 -0.77
CA ASN A 65 -11.95 -0.71 -1.02
C ASN A 65 -12.72 0.23 -1.97
N ILE A 66 -12.59 1.56 -1.79
CA ILE A 66 -13.19 2.55 -2.70
C ILE A 66 -12.61 2.39 -4.12
N ILE A 67 -11.28 2.26 -4.25
CA ILE A 67 -10.61 2.05 -5.55
C ILE A 67 -11.07 0.75 -6.21
N ARG A 68 -11.27 -0.32 -5.43
CA ARG A 68 -11.80 -1.59 -5.95
C ARG A 68 -13.22 -1.45 -6.51
N LYS A 69 -14.08 -0.64 -5.89
CA LYS A 69 -15.44 -0.34 -6.39
C LYS A 69 -15.42 0.43 -7.71
N LYS A 70 -14.40 1.27 -7.93
CA LYS A 70 -14.22 2.01 -9.20
C LYS A 70 -13.85 1.09 -10.37
N ARG A 71 -13.08 0.03 -10.12
CA ARG A 71 -12.64 -0.87 -11.20
C ARG A 71 -13.87 -1.59 -11.77
N PRO A 72 -14.11 -1.55 -13.09
CA PRO A 72 -15.16 -2.37 -13.67
C PRO A 72 -14.85 -3.83 -13.35
N ALA A 73 -15.83 -4.55 -12.79
CA ALA A 73 -15.75 -6.00 -12.77
C ALA A 73 -15.45 -6.45 -14.21
N ARG A 74 -14.57 -7.43 -14.39
CA ARG A 74 -14.14 -7.89 -15.73
C ARG A 74 -15.29 -8.35 -16.64
N SER A 75 -16.52 -8.41 -16.10
CA SER A 75 -17.80 -8.46 -16.81
C SER A 75 -18.46 -7.07 -16.84
N SER A 76 -18.43 -6.42 -17.99
CA SER A 76 -19.08 -5.13 -18.26
C SER A 76 -20.56 -5.17 -17.90
N GLY A 77 -20.95 -4.42 -16.86
CA GLY A 77 -22.34 -4.14 -16.49
C GLY A 77 -22.43 -2.73 -15.89
N PRO A 78 -23.64 -2.12 -15.81
CA PRO A 78 -23.87 -0.71 -15.44
C PRO A 78 -23.57 -0.36 -13.97
N GLY A 79 -22.78 -1.19 -13.26
CA GLY A 79 -22.45 -1.02 -11.83
C GLY A 79 -21.10 -0.34 -11.56
N SER A 80 -20.43 0.23 -12.57
CA SER A 80 -19.20 1.01 -12.34
C SER A 80 -19.53 2.34 -11.68
N MET A 81 -18.90 2.64 -10.56
CA MET A 81 -19.01 3.94 -9.91
C MET A 81 -18.54 5.05 -10.85
N ASN A 82 -19.36 6.09 -11.04
CA ASN A 82 -19.02 7.24 -11.86
C ASN A 82 -17.91 8.07 -11.18
N ALA A 83 -17.19 8.88 -11.96
CA ALA A 83 -16.03 9.64 -11.46
C ALA A 83 -16.37 10.57 -10.29
N LEU A 84 -17.53 11.25 -10.34
CA LEU A 84 -17.97 12.16 -9.29
C LEU A 84 -18.28 11.44 -7.97
N ASP A 85 -18.94 10.28 -8.04
CA ASP A 85 -19.25 9.47 -6.85
C ASP A 85 -17.97 8.93 -6.22
N PHE A 86 -17.00 8.52 -7.04
CA PHE A 86 -15.69 8.09 -6.57
C PHE A 86 -14.95 9.22 -5.84
N ASP A 87 -14.92 10.42 -6.41
CA ASP A 87 -14.25 11.56 -5.80
C ASP A 87 -14.94 11.98 -4.49
N SER A 88 -16.27 11.90 -4.44
CA SER A 88 -17.07 12.10 -3.23
C SER A 88 -16.71 11.10 -2.13
N ASP A 89 -16.66 9.81 -2.45
CA ASP A 89 -16.31 8.74 -1.49
C ASP A 89 -14.88 8.91 -0.94
N ILE A 90 -13.92 9.25 -1.81
CA ILE A 90 -12.54 9.54 -1.41
C ILE A 90 -12.51 10.75 -0.48
N LEU A 91 -13.22 11.82 -0.79
CA LEU A 91 -13.26 13.03 0.03
C LEU A 91 -13.91 12.76 1.39
N ALA A 92 -15.02 12.02 1.42
CA ALA A 92 -15.69 11.60 2.65
C ALA A 92 -14.75 10.76 3.53
N CYS A 93 -14.03 9.81 2.94
CA CYS A 93 -13.01 9.02 3.62
C CYS A 93 -11.91 9.92 4.21
N LYS A 94 -11.34 10.84 3.42
CA LYS A 94 -10.31 11.78 3.91
C LYS A 94 -10.79 12.64 5.08
N LYS A 95 -12.00 13.20 5.00
CA LYS A 95 -12.60 13.98 6.11
C LYS A 95 -12.75 13.15 7.37
N LYS A 96 -13.28 11.93 7.25
CA LYS A 96 -13.45 10.99 8.37
C LYS A 96 -12.11 10.68 9.06
N TYR A 97 -11.06 10.42 8.30
CA TYR A 97 -9.76 10.09 8.88
C TYR A 97 -8.98 11.31 9.35
N LEU A 98 -9.21 12.50 8.79
CA LEU A 98 -8.65 13.74 9.32
C LEU A 98 -9.04 13.93 10.79
N GLU A 99 -10.32 13.75 11.13
CA GLU A 99 -10.79 13.87 12.50
C GLU A 99 -10.18 12.80 13.42
N LYS A 100 -10.02 11.57 12.94
CA LYS A 100 -9.33 10.51 13.68
C LYS A 100 -7.84 10.81 13.89
N PHE A 101 -7.16 11.38 12.89
CA PHE A 101 -5.76 11.76 13.01
C PHE A 101 -5.57 12.90 14.00
N LYS A 102 -6.42 13.93 13.96
CA LYS A 102 -6.40 15.04 14.93
C LYS A 102 -6.53 14.58 16.38
N ALA A 103 -7.18 13.45 16.63
CA ALA A 103 -7.33 12.88 17.98
C ALA A 103 -6.04 12.24 18.52
N VAL A 104 -5.08 11.90 17.66
CA VAL A 104 -3.85 11.18 18.07
C VAL A 104 -2.57 11.94 17.80
N ILE A 105 -2.58 12.92 16.90
CA ILE A 105 -1.45 13.78 16.55
C ILE A 105 -1.90 15.25 16.43
N PRO A 106 -0.99 16.22 16.61
CA PRO A 106 -1.29 17.63 16.44
C PRO A 106 -2.01 17.95 15.12
N SER A 107 -3.01 18.84 15.18
CA SER A 107 -3.87 19.18 14.03
C SER A 107 -3.08 19.61 12.78
N ALA A 108 -2.01 20.39 12.97
CA ALA A 108 -1.13 20.79 11.88
C ALA A 108 -0.50 19.58 11.14
N LYS A 109 -0.06 18.56 11.89
CA LYS A 109 0.49 17.32 11.31
C LYS A 109 -0.61 16.49 10.63
N ALA A 110 -1.80 16.42 11.23
CA ALA A 110 -2.94 15.69 10.67
C ALA A 110 -3.41 16.24 9.31
N VAL A 111 -3.43 17.56 9.14
CA VAL A 111 -3.75 18.19 7.85
C VAL A 111 -2.63 17.95 6.85
N LYS A 112 -1.36 18.15 7.26
CA LYS A 112 -0.17 17.96 6.41
C LYS A 112 -0.01 16.51 5.91
N PHE A 113 -0.53 15.53 6.62
CA PHE A 113 -0.46 14.11 6.23
C PHE A 113 -0.91 13.86 4.79
N PHE A 114 -1.99 14.48 4.33
CA PHE A 114 -2.51 14.23 2.98
C PHE A 114 -1.59 14.74 1.88
N ASP A 115 -0.88 15.84 2.12
CA ASP A 115 0.15 16.34 1.21
C ASP A 115 1.35 15.39 1.20
N VAL A 116 1.81 14.97 2.38
CA VAL A 116 2.91 13.99 2.53
C VAL A 116 2.60 12.67 1.83
N GLU A 117 1.36 12.18 1.95
CA GLU A 117 0.94 10.96 1.26
C GLU A 117 0.95 11.13 -0.27
N ARG A 118 0.49 12.28 -0.78
CA ARG A 118 0.56 12.59 -2.21
C ARG A 118 2.01 12.63 -2.68
N ASP A 119 2.89 13.32 -1.95
CA ASP A 119 4.30 13.45 -2.30
C ASP A 119 5.00 12.09 -2.36
N PHE A 120 4.73 11.21 -1.40
CA PHE A 120 5.25 9.84 -1.41
C PHE A 120 4.80 9.09 -2.65
N ARG A 121 3.51 9.18 -2.99
CA ARG A 121 2.95 8.49 -4.17
C ARG A 121 3.58 9.01 -5.46
N ASP A 122 3.76 10.32 -5.58
CA ASP A 122 4.36 10.93 -6.76
C ASP A 122 5.85 10.54 -6.89
N GLN A 123 6.57 10.46 -5.77
CA GLN A 123 7.94 9.94 -5.74
C GLN A 123 7.99 8.46 -6.14
N LEU A 124 7.08 7.63 -5.62
CA LEU A 124 6.99 6.22 -5.97
C LEU A 124 6.73 6.03 -7.47
N PHE A 125 5.82 6.82 -8.06
CA PHE A 125 5.55 6.75 -9.49
C PHE A 125 6.79 7.10 -10.33
N ARG A 126 7.50 8.19 -9.99
CA ARG A 126 8.74 8.57 -10.68
C ARG A 126 9.80 7.48 -10.62
N GLU A 127 9.97 6.85 -9.46
CA GLU A 127 10.92 5.74 -9.27
C GLU A 127 10.54 4.52 -10.12
N LEU A 128 9.26 4.14 -10.14
CA LEU A 128 8.76 3.03 -10.95
C LEU A 128 8.92 3.30 -12.45
N GLU A 129 8.66 4.53 -12.90
CA GLU A 129 8.89 4.95 -14.28
C GLU A 129 10.37 4.92 -14.66
N SER A 130 11.27 5.40 -13.79
CA SER A 130 12.72 5.32 -14.03
C SER A 130 13.18 3.88 -14.22
N ARG A 131 12.86 2.99 -13.28
CA ARG A 131 13.21 1.56 -13.37
C ARG A 131 12.63 0.89 -14.60
N SER A 132 11.46 1.33 -15.06
CA SER A 132 10.83 0.79 -16.27
C SER A 132 11.57 1.20 -17.55
N ARG A 133 12.19 2.39 -17.57
CA ARG A 133 13.02 2.88 -18.68
C ARG A 133 14.37 2.16 -18.71
N ASP A 134 15.01 2.00 -17.56
CA ASP A 134 16.31 1.33 -17.45
C ASP A 134 16.24 -0.14 -17.89
N ARG A 135 15.11 -0.83 -17.64
CA ARG A 135 14.89 -2.21 -18.09
C ARG A 135 14.62 -2.37 -19.59
N ARG A 136 14.35 -1.28 -20.32
CA ARG A 136 14.06 -1.30 -21.76
C ARG A 136 15.29 -0.97 -22.61
N GLN A 137 16.35 -0.49 -21.98
CA GLN A 137 17.67 -0.24 -22.60
C GLN A 137 18.56 -1.47 -22.41
#